data_AF-A0AAV4AM56-F1
#
_entry.id   AF-A0AAV4AM56-F1
#
_cell.length_a   1.000
_cell.length_b   1.000
_cell.length_c   1.000
_cell.angle_alpha   90.00
_cell.angle_beta   90.00
_cell.angle_gamma   90.00
#
_symmetry.space_group_name_H-M   'P 1'
#
loop_
_entity.id
_entity.type
_entity.pdbx_description
1 polymer ?
#
loop_
_entity_poly.entity_id
_entity_poly.type
_entity_poly.pdbx_seq_one_letter_code
_entity_poly.pdbx_strand_id
1 'polypeptide(L)'
;MLAATKNSEVGRYINTTMSAATKHSAVGRYSNTTMSAATKHSAVGRYSNTTMLAAKKHSAVGRYSNTTMLAATKHSAVGRYNNTTTLAATKHSAVGRYNNTTTLAVTKHSAVARYSNTTMSAVKSIGL
;
A
#
# COMPACT_ATOMS: atom_id res chain seq x y z
N MET A 1 -14.21 -17.56 8.85
CA MET A 1 -13.44 -16.30 8.73
C MET A 1 -11.95 -16.66 8.81
N LEU A 2 -11.20 -16.62 7.72
CA LEU A 2 -9.75 -16.92 7.75
C LEU A 2 -8.97 -15.66 8.13
N ALA A 3 -8.49 -15.61 9.37
CA ALA A 3 -7.45 -14.69 9.82
C ALA A 3 -6.11 -15.43 9.85
N ALA A 4 -5.06 -14.85 9.26
CA ALA A 4 -3.75 -15.52 9.19
C ALA A 4 -2.58 -14.62 9.58
N THR A 5 -1.85 -15.02 10.63
CA THR A 5 -0.59 -14.40 11.06
C THR A 5 0.59 -15.21 10.53
N LYS A 6 1.60 -14.56 9.92
CA LYS A 6 2.86 -15.22 9.52
C LYS A 6 4.05 -14.28 9.72
N ASN A 7 5.16 -14.87 10.16
CA ASN A 7 6.46 -14.21 10.29
C ASN A 7 7.49 -15.04 9.53
N SER A 8 8.34 -14.43 8.73
CA SER A 8 9.45 -15.11 8.05
C SER A 8 10.53 -14.12 7.60
N GLU A 9 11.79 -14.52 7.53
CA GLU A 9 12.85 -13.62 7.03
C GLU A 9 12.56 -13.17 5.58
N VAL A 10 12.25 -14.15 4.73
CA VAL A 10 11.77 -13.95 3.36
C VAL A 10 10.38 -14.54 3.24
N GLY A 11 9.41 -13.78 2.72
CA GLY A 11 8.01 -14.19 2.65
C GLY A 11 7.39 -13.96 1.28
N ARG A 12 6.75 -15.00 0.72
CA ARG A 12 5.87 -14.88 -0.45
C ARG A 12 4.45 -15.31 -0.05
N TYR A 13 3.53 -14.37 -0.03
CA TYR A 13 2.16 -14.59 0.41
C TYR A 13 1.20 -14.29 -0.73
N ILE A 14 0.50 -15.33 -1.21
CA ILE A 14 -0.46 -15.24 -2.30
C ILE A 14 -1.80 -15.77 -1.80
N ASN A 15 -2.84 -14.94 -1.92
CA ASN A 15 -4.18 -15.32 -1.47
C ASN A 15 -5.21 -14.85 -2.49
N THR A 16 -6.13 -15.73 -2.88
CA THR A 16 -7.27 -15.34 -3.73
C THR A 16 -8.27 -14.53 -2.92
N THR A 17 -8.77 -15.10 -1.82
CA THR A 17 -9.73 -14.43 -0.93
C THR A 17 -9.29 -14.60 0.52
N MET A 18 -9.28 -13.50 1.27
CA MET A 18 -8.94 -13.55 2.69
C MET A 18 -9.63 -12.42 3.45
N SER A 19 -10.19 -12.77 4.62
CA SER A 19 -10.84 -11.79 5.48
C SER A 19 -9.80 -10.90 6.16
N ALA A 20 -8.78 -11.51 6.78
CA ALA A 20 -7.76 -10.76 7.50
C ALA A 20 -6.38 -11.41 7.43
N ALA A 21 -5.32 -10.61 7.32
CA ALA A 21 -3.96 -11.11 7.41
C ALA A 21 -3.01 -10.13 8.12
N THR A 22 -2.15 -10.68 8.97
CA THR A 22 -1.00 -9.97 9.56
C THR A 22 0.29 -10.66 9.12
N LYS A 23 1.20 -9.94 8.47
CA LYS A 23 2.44 -10.53 7.95
C LYS A 23 3.66 -9.70 8.29
N HIS A 24 4.73 -10.34 8.75
CA HIS A 24 6.02 -9.73 9.05
C HIS A 24 7.12 -10.43 8.27
N SER A 25 7.98 -9.68 7.58
CA SER A 25 9.15 -10.26 6.92
C SER A 25 10.23 -9.25 6.59
N ALA A 26 11.52 -9.57 6.69
CA ALA A 26 12.57 -8.66 6.22
C ALA A 26 12.38 -8.33 4.73
N VAL A 27 12.16 -9.36 3.90
CA VAL A 27 11.82 -9.22 2.48
C VAL A 27 10.46 -9.87 2.18
N GLY A 28 9.46 -9.06 1.82
CA GLY A 28 8.08 -9.50 1.65
C GLY A 28 7.53 -9.28 0.24
N ARG A 29 6.94 -10.32 -0.34
CA ARG A 29 6.10 -10.24 -1.56
C ARG A 29 4.68 -10.66 -1.22
N TYR A 30 3.73 -9.77 -1.45
CA TYR A 30 2.34 -9.99 -1.10
C TYR A 30 1.46 -9.75 -2.31
N SER A 31 0.75 -10.78 -2.76
CA SER A 31 -0.19 -10.71 -3.88
C SER A 31 -1.56 -11.18 -3.44
N ASN A 32 -2.57 -10.32 -3.46
CA ASN A 32 -3.93 -10.74 -3.11
C ASN A 32 -4.95 -10.33 -4.16
N THR A 33 -5.90 -11.20 -4.50
CA THR A 33 -7.02 -10.79 -5.36
C THR A 33 -8.02 -9.99 -4.54
N THR A 34 -8.60 -10.58 -3.49
CA THR A 34 -9.57 -9.94 -2.60
C THR A 34 -9.12 -10.05 -1.16
N MET A 35 -8.98 -8.91 -0.48
CA MET A 35 -8.59 -8.84 0.92
C MET A 35 -9.39 -7.77 1.65
N SER A 36 -10.09 -8.16 2.73
CA SER A 36 -10.84 -7.19 3.53
C SER A 36 -9.90 -6.37 4.42
N ALA A 37 -9.03 -7.01 5.18
CA ALA A 37 -8.09 -6.31 6.06
C ALA A 37 -6.67 -6.90 5.99
N ALA A 38 -5.65 -6.05 5.86
CA ALA A 38 -4.27 -6.50 5.94
C ALA A 38 -3.36 -5.54 6.70
N THR A 39 -2.53 -6.10 7.58
CA THR A 39 -1.38 -5.43 8.21
C THR A 39 -0.11 -6.13 7.74
N LYS A 40 0.81 -5.39 7.11
CA LYS A 40 2.05 -5.96 6.57
C LYS A 40 3.25 -5.11 6.93
N HIS A 41 4.29 -5.73 7.49
CA HIS A 41 5.55 -5.08 7.86
C HIS A 41 6.71 -5.76 7.13
N SER A 42 7.57 -4.97 6.49
CA SER A 42 8.79 -5.51 5.89
C SER A 42 9.88 -4.48 5.66
N ALA A 43 11.16 -4.81 5.80
CA ALA A 43 12.23 -3.87 5.41
C ALA A 43 12.11 -3.54 3.90
N VAL A 44 11.98 -4.57 3.06
CA VAL A 44 11.72 -4.43 1.62
C VAL A 44 10.41 -5.13 1.26
N GLY A 45 9.43 -4.35 0.79
CA GLY A 45 8.07 -4.82 0.54
C GLY A 45 7.59 -4.61 -0.89
N ARG A 46 7.03 -5.65 -1.51
CA ARG A 46 6.26 -5.57 -2.76
C ARG A 46 4.83 -6.01 -2.51
N TYR A 47 3.89 -5.13 -2.77
CA TYR A 47 2.48 -5.35 -2.49
C TYR A 47 1.67 -5.17 -3.77
N SER A 48 1.09 -6.25 -4.28
CA SER A 48 0.15 -6.25 -5.40
C SER A 48 -1.23 -6.67 -4.90
N ASN A 49 -2.27 -5.87 -5.11
CA ASN A 49 -3.63 -6.31 -4.74
C ASN A 49 -4.65 -5.85 -5.77
N THR A 50 -5.59 -6.73 -6.15
CA THR A 50 -6.68 -6.32 -7.04
C THR A 50 -7.70 -5.49 -6.26
N THR A 51 -8.27 -6.06 -5.19
CA THR A 51 -9.26 -5.40 -4.34
C THR A 51 -8.81 -5.47 -2.88
N MET A 52 -8.70 -4.29 -2.25
CA MET A 52 -8.32 -4.14 -0.85
C MET A 52 -9.28 -3.17 -0.16
N LEU A 53 -10.02 -3.63 0.85
CA LEU A 53 -10.91 -2.74 1.62
C LEU A 53 -10.08 -1.89 2.58
N ALA A 54 -9.26 -2.51 3.43
CA ALA A 54 -8.43 -1.82 4.41
C ALA A 54 -7.00 -2.38 4.46
N ALA A 55 -5.99 -1.50 4.41
CA ALA A 55 -4.60 -1.91 4.57
C ALA A 55 -3.76 -0.96 5.41
N LYS A 56 -2.90 -1.53 6.27
CA LYS A 56 -1.74 -0.89 6.88
C LYS A 56 -0.47 -1.56 6.38
N LYS A 57 0.42 -0.81 5.75
CA LYS A 57 1.67 -1.34 5.20
C LYS A 57 2.85 -0.48 5.63
N HIS A 58 3.88 -1.09 6.23
CA HIS A 58 5.10 -0.42 6.66
C HIS A 58 6.30 -1.07 6.00
N SER A 59 7.17 -0.26 5.40
CA SER A 59 8.44 -0.77 4.86
C SER A 59 9.50 0.28 4.66
N ALA A 60 10.78 0.00 4.90
CA ALA A 60 11.84 0.94 4.54
C ALA A 60 11.81 1.25 3.03
N VAL A 61 11.72 0.21 2.19
CA VAL A 61 11.54 0.32 0.75
C VAL A 61 10.26 -0.37 0.32
N GLY A 62 9.28 0.39 -0.15
CA GLY A 62 7.94 -0.09 -0.48
C GLY A 62 7.56 0.11 -1.95
N ARG A 63 7.06 -0.95 -2.58
CA ARG A 63 6.38 -0.88 -3.90
C ARG A 63 4.95 -1.36 -3.76
N TYR A 64 4.01 -0.48 -4.07
CA TYR A 64 2.59 -0.73 -3.89
C TYR A 64 1.88 -0.60 -5.22
N SER A 65 1.35 -1.70 -5.73
CA SER A 65 0.48 -1.76 -6.90
C SER A 65 -0.91 -2.20 -6.44
N ASN A 66 -1.95 -1.40 -6.62
CA ASN A 66 -3.31 -1.90 -6.40
C ASN A 66 -4.30 -1.41 -7.46
N THR A 67 -5.23 -2.26 -7.87
CA THR A 67 -6.30 -1.85 -8.79
C THR A 67 -7.34 -1.02 -8.03
N THR A 68 -7.93 -1.58 -6.99
CA THR A 68 -8.98 -0.94 -6.17
C THR A 68 -8.59 -0.97 -4.71
N MET A 69 -8.60 0.21 -4.09
CA MET A 69 -8.25 0.38 -2.68
C MET A 69 -9.19 1.37 -2.02
N LEU A 70 -9.97 0.92 -1.03
CA LEU A 70 -10.91 1.79 -0.33
C LEU A 70 -10.19 2.63 0.72
N ALA A 71 -9.51 1.99 1.66
CA ALA A 71 -8.78 2.66 2.73
C ALA A 71 -7.37 2.10 2.86
N ALA A 72 -6.36 2.97 2.86
CA ALA A 72 -4.99 2.51 3.14
C ALA A 72 -4.13 3.53 3.86
N THR A 73 -3.31 3.03 4.77
CA THR A 73 -2.16 3.74 5.33
C THR A 73 -0.88 3.03 4.90
N LYS A 74 0.03 3.78 4.29
CA LYS A 74 1.32 3.24 3.82
C LYS A 74 2.46 4.12 4.33
N HIS A 75 3.44 3.53 5.00
CA HIS A 75 4.64 4.20 5.47
C HIS A 75 5.86 3.57 4.83
N SER A 76 6.73 4.41 4.26
CA SER A 76 8.02 3.95 3.76
C SER A 76 9.07 5.02 3.60
N ALA A 77 10.34 4.78 3.93
CA ALA A 77 11.40 5.75 3.63
C ALA A 77 11.46 6.06 2.12
N VAL A 78 11.45 5.01 1.29
CA VAL A 78 11.33 5.12 -0.17
C VAL A 78 10.08 4.38 -0.65
N GLY A 79 9.11 5.14 -1.17
CA GLY A 79 7.80 4.63 -1.59
C GLY A 79 7.53 4.80 -3.08
N ARG A 80 7.10 3.72 -3.75
CA ARG A 80 6.50 3.79 -5.08
C ARG A 80 5.07 3.28 -5.03
N TYR A 81 4.13 4.12 -5.43
CA TYR A 81 2.71 3.86 -5.37
C TYR A 81 2.12 3.94 -6.77
N ASN A 82 1.64 2.81 -7.28
CA ASN A 82 0.89 2.71 -8.51
C ASN A 82 -0.53 2.22 -8.16
N ASN A 83 -1.56 3.06 -8.26
CA ASN A 83 -2.92 2.55 -8.08
C ASN A 83 -3.91 3.07 -9.10
N THR A 84 -4.79 2.21 -9.60
CA THR A 84 -5.85 2.63 -10.52
C THR A 84 -6.89 3.46 -9.78
N THR A 85 -7.53 2.89 -8.76
CA THR A 85 -8.60 3.53 -7.99
C THR A 85 -8.26 3.55 -6.51
N THR A 86 -8.26 4.73 -5.91
CA THR A 86 -8.07 4.93 -4.47
C THR A 86 -9.15 5.84 -3.92
N LEU A 87 -9.97 5.34 -3.00
CA LEU A 87 -11.01 6.15 -2.37
C LEU A 87 -10.41 7.04 -1.28
N ALA A 88 -9.75 6.45 -0.29
CA ALA A 88 -9.09 7.13 0.81
C ALA A 88 -7.68 6.54 1.05
N ALA A 89 -6.65 7.37 1.05
CA ALA A 89 -5.32 6.91 1.44
C ALA A 89 -4.45 7.96 2.12
N THR A 90 -3.65 7.50 3.07
CA THR A 90 -2.53 8.26 3.65
C THR A 90 -1.22 7.57 3.29
N LYS A 91 -0.30 8.32 2.70
CA LYS A 91 1.01 7.82 2.26
C LYS A 91 2.12 8.69 2.84
N HIS A 92 2.96 8.11 3.68
CA HIS A 92 4.13 8.77 4.24
C HIS A 92 5.39 8.20 3.62
N SER A 93 6.24 9.08 3.08
CA SER A 93 7.57 8.70 2.65
C SER A 93 8.59 9.82 2.69
N ALA A 94 9.87 9.55 2.90
CA ALA A 94 10.90 10.57 2.69
C ALA A 94 11.02 10.87 1.18
N VAL A 95 11.09 9.81 0.36
CA VAL A 95 11.09 9.88 -1.10
C VAL A 95 9.91 9.11 -1.66
N GLY A 96 8.97 9.82 -2.29
CA GLY A 96 7.72 9.27 -2.83
C GLY A 96 7.60 9.40 -4.34
N ARG A 97 7.16 8.33 -5.02
CA ARG A 97 6.65 8.40 -6.40
C ARG A 97 5.24 7.87 -6.45
N TYR A 98 4.33 8.69 -6.96
CA TYR A 98 2.90 8.40 -6.96
C TYR A 98 2.39 8.47 -8.39
N ASN A 99 1.94 7.32 -8.88
CA ASN A 99 1.20 7.17 -10.11
C ASN A 99 -0.20 6.67 -9.74
N ASN A 100 -1.22 7.51 -9.88
CA ASN A 100 -2.59 7.10 -9.58
C ASN A 100 -3.55 7.55 -10.68
N THR A 101 -4.42 6.68 -11.17
CA THR A 101 -5.41 7.08 -12.18
C THR A 101 -6.54 7.90 -11.54
N THR A 102 -7.31 7.30 -10.63
CA THR A 102 -8.47 7.91 -9.98
C THR A 102 -8.25 7.94 -8.47
N THR A 103 -8.35 9.13 -7.88
CA THR A 103 -8.23 9.29 -6.43
C THR A 103 -9.26 10.27 -5.88
N LEU A 104 -10.08 9.84 -4.91
CA LEU A 104 -11.05 10.74 -4.29
C LEU A 104 -10.40 11.55 -3.16
N ALA A 105 -9.85 10.89 -2.13
CA ALA A 105 -9.21 11.55 -1.01
C ALA A 105 -7.81 10.95 -0.76
N VAL A 106 -6.76 11.76 -0.87
CA VAL A 106 -5.41 11.31 -0.52
C VAL A 106 -4.60 12.36 0.21
N THR A 107 -3.96 11.94 1.29
CA THR A 107 -2.92 12.70 1.97
C THR A 107 -1.57 12.07 1.71
N LYS A 108 -0.60 12.87 1.27
CA LYS A 108 0.75 12.43 0.93
C LYS A 108 1.74 13.31 1.70
N HIS A 109 2.58 12.69 2.50
CA HIS A 109 3.66 13.37 3.23
C HIS A 109 4.98 12.94 2.64
N SER A 110 5.72 13.87 2.03
CA SER A 110 7.06 13.59 1.52
C SER A 110 7.97 14.80 1.40
N ALA A 111 9.21 14.64 1.82
CA ALA A 111 10.28 15.61 1.59
C ALA A 111 10.57 15.74 0.08
N VAL A 112 10.65 14.61 -0.63
CA VAL A 112 10.84 14.59 -2.09
C VAL A 112 9.74 13.76 -2.75
N ALA A 113 9.01 14.36 -3.68
CA ALA A 113 7.89 13.68 -4.34
C ALA A 113 7.85 13.89 -5.86
N ARG A 114 7.40 12.86 -6.59
CA ARG A 114 6.95 12.98 -7.98
C ARG A 114 5.54 12.42 -8.14
N TYR A 115 4.69 13.20 -8.82
CA TYR A 115 3.28 12.92 -9.01
C TYR A 115 2.97 12.74 -10.49
N SER A 116 2.18 11.72 -10.81
CA SER A 116 1.60 11.44 -12.12
C SER A 116 0.18 10.94 -11.88
N ASN A 117 -0.76 11.87 -11.75
CA ASN A 117 -2.14 11.53 -11.42
C ASN A 117 -3.09 12.03 -12.52
N THR A 118 -4.06 11.20 -12.90
CA THR A 118 -5.01 11.57 -13.97
C THR A 118 -6.20 12.34 -13.42
N THR A 119 -6.93 11.75 -12.48
CA THR A 119 -8.18 12.29 -11.92
C THR A 119 -8.07 12.33 -10.40
N MET A 120 -8.21 13.53 -9.83
CA MET A 120 -8.15 13.74 -8.39
C MET A 120 -9.22 14.71 -7.91
N SER A 121 -9.97 14.35 -6.87
CA SER A 121 -10.99 15.23 -6.28
C SER A 121 -10.47 16.00 -5.06
N ALA A 122 -9.79 15.33 -4.12
CA ALA A 122 -9.23 15.95 -2.91
C ALA A 122 -7.83 15.40 -2.61
N VAL A 123 -6.81 16.25 -2.76
CA VAL A 123 -5.41 15.89 -2.54
C VAL A 123 -4.76 16.87 -1.59
N LYS A 124 -4.18 16.34 -0.52
CA LYS A 124 -3.29 17.08 0.37
C LYS A 124 -1.87 16.55 0.22
N SER A 125 -0.96 17.36 -0.32
CA SER A 125 0.48 17.06 -0.36
C SER A 125 1.18 17.94 0.66
N ILE A 126 1.95 17.31 1.55
CA ILE A 126 2.68 17.98 2.64
C ILE A 126 4.16 17.65 2.48
N GLY A 127 4.99 18.69 2.35
CA GLY A 127 6.44 18.56 2.48
C GLY A 127 6.82 18.19 3.90
N LEU A 128 7.74 17.24 4.07
CA LEU A 128 8.37 16.92 5.36
C LEU A 128 9.67 17.70 5.51
#